data_AF-A0A644YBV5-F1
#
_entry.id   AF-A0A644YBV5-F1
#
_cell.length_a   1.000
_cell.length_b   1.000
_cell.length_c   1.000
_cell.angle_alpha   90.00
_cell.angle_beta   90.00
_cell.angle_gamma   90.00
#
_symmetry.space_group_name_H-M   'P 1'
#
loop_
_entity.id
_entity.type
_entity.pdbx_description
1 polymer ?
#
loop_
_entity_poly.entity_id
_entity_poly.type
_entity_poly.pdbx_seq_one_letter_code
_entity_poly.pdbx_strand_id
1 'polypeptide(L)'
;MQGEVEFAYDHKIPTFYITHPHDPAYYPISADENRLLTSLDCTPESRQESYEGQFVVLRHEHLKPEYRTPRNQIWTVTHGPGCRPDYVHSDTIHLTHPVDGDRMVVGRGDVWGVPAPETMDCIRQAYPEFDAALQPAAEPEGELCR
;
A
#
# COMPACT_ATOMS: atom_id res chain seq x y z
N MET A 1 5.86 27.47 -6.43
CA MET A 1 5.93 26.00 -6.26
C MET A 1 6.43 25.55 -4.90
N GLN A 2 7.66 25.83 -4.42
CA GLN A 2 8.10 25.31 -3.10
C GLN A 2 7.16 25.67 -1.93
N GLY A 3 6.77 26.95 -1.80
CA GLY A 3 5.84 27.37 -0.73
C GLY A 3 4.41 26.80 -0.86
N GLU A 4 3.97 26.43 -2.06
CA GLU A 4 2.65 25.80 -2.27
C GLU A 4 2.68 24.32 -1.89
N VAL A 5 3.80 23.64 -2.16
CA VAL A 5 4.03 22.24 -1.76
C VAL A 5 4.14 22.13 -0.24
N GLU A 6 4.86 23.05 0.40
CA GLU A 6 4.93 23.13 1.87
C GLU A 6 3.54 23.37 2.49
N PHE A 7 2.79 24.34 1.96
CA PHE A 7 1.42 24.58 2.41
C PHE A 7 0.54 23.32 2.28
N ALA A 8 0.60 22.64 1.14
CA ALA A 8 -0.16 21.42 0.91
C ALA A 8 0.23 20.32 1.90
N TYR A 9 1.53 20.14 2.16
CA TYR A 9 2.03 19.19 3.14
C TYR A 9 1.48 19.47 4.55
N ASP A 10 1.57 20.72 5.01
CA ASP A 10 1.10 21.15 6.34
C ASP A 10 -0.41 20.94 6.53
N HIS A 11 -1.17 21.03 5.43
CA HIS A 11 -2.63 20.84 5.42
C HIS A 11 -3.05 19.43 5.00
N LYS A 12 -2.11 18.49 4.86
CA LYS A 12 -2.35 17.10 4.42
C LYS A 12 -3.07 17.00 3.07
N ILE A 13 -2.82 17.97 2.19
CA ILE A 13 -3.31 17.97 0.81
C ILE A 13 -2.32 17.15 -0.04
N PRO A 14 -2.78 16.04 -0.66
CA PRO A 14 -1.92 15.25 -1.52
C PRO A 14 -1.42 16.06 -2.72
N THR A 15 -0.13 15.95 -2.99
CA THR A 15 0.52 16.54 -4.15
C THR A 15 1.02 15.42 -5.07
N PHE A 16 0.71 15.53 -6.35
CA PHE A 16 1.09 14.54 -7.36
C PHE A 16 1.93 15.19 -8.45
N TYR A 17 2.98 14.50 -8.86
CA TYR A 17 3.83 14.93 -9.96
C TYR A 17 3.48 14.14 -11.22
N ILE A 18 2.95 14.81 -12.24
CA ILE A 18 2.51 14.18 -13.50
C ILE A 18 3.63 14.30 -14.53
N THR A 19 4.30 13.18 -14.82
CA THR A 19 5.41 13.12 -15.78
C THR A 19 4.95 13.26 -17.24
N HIS A 20 3.74 12.79 -17.55
CA HIS A 20 3.16 12.81 -18.90
C HIS A 20 1.76 13.45 -18.85
N PRO A 21 1.65 14.79 -18.79
CA PRO A 21 0.38 15.48 -18.57
C PRO A 21 -0.63 15.34 -19.72
N HIS A 22 -0.20 14.86 -20.88
CA HIS A 22 -1.09 14.60 -22.01
C HIS A 22 -1.66 13.18 -22.04
N ASP A 23 -1.22 12.31 -21.13
CA ASP A 23 -1.73 10.96 -21.01
C ASP A 23 -2.57 10.84 -19.71
N PRO A 24 -3.90 10.74 -19.82
CA PRO A 24 -4.80 10.57 -18.67
C PRO A 24 -4.44 9.37 -17.78
N ALA A 25 -3.76 8.35 -18.33
CA ALA A 25 -3.33 7.20 -17.55
C ALA A 25 -2.27 7.56 -16.49
N TYR A 26 -1.62 8.73 -16.55
CA TYR A 26 -0.69 9.18 -15.51
C TYR A 26 -1.35 9.98 -14.39
N TYR A 27 -2.65 10.25 -14.50
CA TYR A 27 -3.36 11.00 -13.47
C TYR A 27 -3.76 10.08 -12.31
N PRO A 28 -3.69 10.59 -11.05
CA PRO A 28 -4.02 9.85 -9.83
C PRO A 28 -5.54 9.80 -9.61
N ILE A 29 -6.27 9.32 -10.62
CA ILE A 29 -7.73 9.18 -10.58
C ILE A 29 -8.05 7.80 -10.03
N SER A 30 -8.87 7.76 -8.97
CA SER A 30 -9.41 6.50 -8.46
C SER A 30 -10.56 6.00 -9.33
N ALA A 31 -10.64 4.68 -9.48
CA ALA A 31 -11.69 4.01 -10.23
C ALA A 31 -13.05 4.02 -9.50
N ASP A 32 -13.07 4.27 -8.19
CA ASP A 32 -14.25 4.19 -7.31
C ASP A 32 -14.54 5.47 -6.53
N GLU A 33 -13.98 6.61 -6.97
CA GLU A 33 -14.13 7.94 -6.38
C GLU A 33 -13.53 8.12 -4.97
N ASN A 34 -13.05 7.05 -4.31
CA ASN A 34 -12.32 7.16 -3.07
C ASN A 34 -10.91 7.76 -3.31
N ARG A 35 -10.43 8.61 -2.41
CA ARG A 35 -9.10 9.21 -2.55
C ARG A 35 -8.01 8.13 -2.51
N LEU A 36 -7.12 8.14 -3.50
CA LEU A 36 -5.93 7.28 -3.52
C LEU A 36 -5.00 7.58 -2.34
N LEU A 37 -4.37 6.54 -1.81
CA LEU A 37 -3.43 6.63 -0.70
C LEU A 37 -2.06 7.12 -1.17
N THR A 38 -1.42 7.91 -0.31
CA THR A 38 -0.13 8.55 -0.53
C THR A 38 0.78 8.37 0.69
N SER A 39 1.99 8.93 0.65
CA SER A 39 2.89 8.93 1.81
C SER A 39 2.32 9.63 3.05
N LEU A 40 1.36 10.55 2.89
CA LEU A 40 0.69 11.23 4.01
C LEU A 40 -0.20 10.28 4.84
N ASP A 41 -0.53 9.12 4.26
CA ASP A 41 -1.42 8.11 4.84
C ASP A 41 -0.64 7.00 5.56
N CYS A 42 0.69 7.12 5.60
CA CYS A 42 1.60 6.17 6.19
C CYS A 42 2.12 6.65 7.55
N THR A 43 2.48 5.70 8.41
CA THR A 43 3.20 5.97 9.66
C THR A 43 4.52 6.67 9.33
N PRO A 44 4.84 7.81 9.98
CA PRO A 44 6.11 8.51 9.79
C PRO A 44 7.30 7.57 9.98
N GLU A 45 8.34 7.75 9.16
CA GLU A 45 9.59 6.97 9.23
C GLU A 45 9.46 5.45 9.01
N SER A 46 8.26 4.91 8.75
CA SER A 46 8.06 3.46 8.49
C SER A 46 8.93 2.92 7.35
N ARG A 47 9.40 3.77 6.43
CA ARG A 47 10.37 3.40 5.39
C ARG A 47 11.75 2.99 5.92
N GLN A 48 12.04 3.25 7.18
CA GLN A 48 13.27 2.85 7.87
C GLN A 48 13.10 1.53 8.63
N GLU A 49 11.92 0.91 8.62
CA GLU A 49 11.63 -0.34 9.34
C GLU A 49 11.62 -1.55 8.41
N SER A 50 11.64 -2.76 8.99
CA SER A 50 11.41 -3.98 8.22
C SER A 50 9.95 -4.10 7.83
N TYR A 51 9.66 -4.34 6.56
CA TYR A 51 8.29 -4.54 6.09
C TYR A 51 7.79 -5.98 6.21
N GLU A 52 8.65 -6.96 6.52
CA GLU A 52 8.25 -8.36 6.56
C GLU A 52 7.08 -8.61 7.53
N GLY A 53 5.98 -9.17 7.02
CA GLY A 53 4.73 -9.39 7.76
C GLY A 53 3.86 -8.15 7.97
N GLN A 54 4.27 -6.96 7.50
CA GLN A 54 3.52 -5.72 7.63
C GLN A 54 2.62 -5.45 6.41
N PHE A 55 1.64 -4.58 6.63
CA PHE A 55 0.97 -3.91 5.51
C PHE A 55 1.84 -2.82 4.93
N VAL A 56 1.70 -2.62 3.62
CA VAL A 56 2.29 -1.49 2.90
C VAL A 56 1.28 -0.88 1.95
N VAL A 57 1.46 0.42 1.70
CA VAL A 57 0.71 1.17 0.69
C VAL A 57 1.52 1.17 -0.62
N LEU A 58 1.04 0.44 -1.61
CA LEU A 58 1.57 0.46 -2.98
C LEU A 58 1.26 1.80 -3.66
N ARG A 59 2.23 2.34 -4.41
CA ARG A 59 1.97 3.54 -5.19
C ARG A 59 1.03 3.24 -6.36
N HIS A 60 0.08 4.13 -6.61
CA HIS A 60 -0.97 3.93 -7.62
C HIS A 60 -0.42 3.80 -9.05
N GLU A 61 0.79 4.31 -9.30
CA GLU A 61 1.51 4.20 -10.57
C GLU A 61 1.82 2.74 -10.95
N HIS A 62 1.87 1.83 -9.97
CA HIS A 62 2.07 0.39 -10.19
C HIS A 62 0.75 -0.37 -10.36
N LEU A 63 -0.38 0.33 -10.32
CA LEU A 63 -1.69 -0.22 -10.62
C LEU A 63 -2.15 0.27 -12.00
N LYS A 64 -2.78 -0.64 -12.76
CA LYS A 64 -3.48 -0.23 -13.98
C LYS A 64 -4.64 0.72 -13.60
N PRO A 65 -4.99 1.69 -14.45
CA PRO A 65 -6.03 2.67 -14.15
C PRO A 65 -7.33 2.08 -13.61
N GLU A 66 -7.80 0.96 -14.18
CA GLU A 66 -9.03 0.27 -13.75
C GLU A 66 -8.95 -0.36 -12.35
N TYR A 67 -7.76 -0.55 -11.81
CA TYR A 67 -7.51 -1.10 -10.47
C TYR A 67 -7.01 -0.05 -9.48
N ARG A 68 -6.95 1.23 -9.86
CA ARG A 68 -6.54 2.30 -8.94
C ARG A 68 -7.67 2.58 -7.96
N THR A 69 -7.65 1.89 -6.84
CA THR A 69 -8.50 2.16 -5.69
C THR A 69 -7.64 2.06 -4.44
N PRO A 70 -7.99 2.76 -3.35
CA PRO A 70 -7.21 2.65 -2.12
C PRO A 70 -7.26 1.23 -1.52
N ARG A 71 -8.32 0.45 -1.79
CA ARG A 71 -8.38 -1.01 -1.55
C ARG A 71 -7.17 -1.72 -2.16
N ASN A 72 -6.97 -1.55 -3.45
CA ASN A 72 -5.91 -2.22 -4.21
C ASN A 72 -4.52 -1.63 -3.97
N GLN A 73 -4.40 -0.59 -3.14
CA GLN A 73 -3.12 -0.08 -2.69
C GLN A 73 -2.64 -0.74 -1.39
N ILE A 74 -3.49 -1.48 -0.66
CA ILE A 74 -3.06 -2.15 0.58
C ILE A 74 -2.61 -3.58 0.30
N TRP A 75 -1.37 -3.89 0.67
CA TRP A 75 -0.76 -5.20 0.45
C TRP A 75 -0.04 -5.70 1.69
N THR A 76 -0.07 -7.01 1.92
CA THR A 76 0.75 -7.65 2.95
C THR A 76 2.09 -8.04 2.35
N VAL A 77 3.18 -7.60 2.98
CA VAL A 77 4.52 -8.02 2.60
C VAL A 77 4.81 -9.38 3.24
N THR A 78 5.17 -10.35 2.42
CA THR A 78 5.43 -11.71 2.88
C THR A 78 6.90 -11.98 3.14
N HIS A 79 7.79 -11.61 2.21
CA HIS A 79 9.23 -11.84 2.28
C HIS A 79 9.96 -11.06 1.19
N GLY A 80 11.29 -11.06 1.21
CA GLY A 80 12.14 -10.50 0.15
C GLY A 80 13.39 -9.81 0.71
N PRO A 81 14.48 -9.70 -0.08
CA PRO A 81 15.69 -9.01 0.36
C PRO A 81 15.45 -7.55 0.74
N GLY A 82 14.54 -6.86 0.04
CA GLY A 82 14.18 -5.47 0.27
C GLY A 82 13.23 -5.22 1.44
N CYS A 83 12.81 -6.28 2.16
CA CYS A 83 12.02 -6.12 3.37
C CYS A 83 12.77 -5.30 4.42
N ARG A 84 14.09 -5.51 4.53
CA ARG A 84 14.95 -4.76 5.44
C ARG A 84 15.34 -3.42 4.81
N PRO A 85 15.44 -2.34 5.60
CA PRO A 85 15.82 -1.02 5.10
C PRO A 85 17.28 -0.94 4.63
N ASP A 86 18.16 -1.81 5.15
CA ASP A 86 19.60 -1.87 4.90
C ASP A 86 19.99 -2.90 3.82
N TYR A 87 19.05 -3.25 2.93
CA TYR A 87 19.32 -4.16 1.81
C TYR A 87 20.49 -3.64 0.93
N VAL A 88 21.34 -4.55 0.48
CA VAL A 88 22.54 -4.19 -0.31
C VAL A 88 22.42 -4.57 -1.78
N HIS A 89 21.76 -5.69 -2.09
CA HIS A 89 21.82 -6.30 -3.42
C HIS A 89 20.52 -6.22 -4.21
N SER A 90 19.38 -6.12 -3.54
CA SER A 90 18.07 -6.11 -4.17
C SER A 90 17.07 -5.46 -3.22
N ASP A 91 16.27 -4.54 -3.74
CA ASP A 91 15.19 -3.88 -3.02
C ASP A 91 13.87 -4.64 -3.15
N THR A 92 13.89 -5.88 -3.65
CA THR A 92 12.68 -6.64 -3.98
C THR A 92 11.90 -7.07 -2.74
N ILE A 93 10.59 -6.84 -2.77
CA ILE A 93 9.61 -7.30 -1.78
C ILE A 93 8.48 -8.07 -2.46
N HIS A 94 8.06 -9.17 -1.83
CA HIS A 94 6.96 -10.01 -2.29
C HIS A 94 5.69 -9.65 -1.54
N LEU A 95 4.64 -9.33 -2.30
CA LEU A 95 3.37 -8.86 -1.78
C LEU A 95 2.28 -9.89 -2.03
N THR A 96 1.35 -9.99 -1.09
CA THR A 96 0.08 -10.70 -1.24
C THR A 96 -1.05 -9.74 -0.91
N HIS A 97 -2.06 -9.66 -1.78
CA HIS A 97 -3.23 -8.85 -1.53
C HIS A 97 -4.10 -9.55 -0.46
N PRO A 98 -4.52 -8.84 0.59
CA PRO A 98 -5.18 -9.47 1.73
C PRO A 98 -6.54 -10.08 1.36
N VAL A 99 -7.28 -9.50 0.41
CA VAL A 99 -8.68 -9.91 0.14
C VAL A 99 -8.78 -11.06 -0.87
N ASP A 100 -8.11 -10.96 -2.00
CA ASP A 100 -8.23 -11.91 -3.12
C ASP A 100 -7.00 -12.82 -3.26
N GLY A 101 -5.96 -12.59 -2.45
CA GLY A 101 -4.77 -13.43 -2.43
C GLY A 101 -3.84 -13.26 -3.63
N ASP A 102 -4.08 -12.24 -4.46
CA ASP A 102 -3.21 -11.91 -5.59
C ASP A 102 -1.79 -11.68 -5.13
N ARG A 103 -0.82 -12.01 -5.98
CA ARG A 103 0.60 -11.91 -5.64
C ARG A 103 1.32 -10.99 -6.61
N MET A 104 2.19 -10.14 -6.08
CA MET A 104 3.08 -9.34 -6.89
C MET A 104 4.48 -9.25 -6.30
N VAL A 105 5.42 -8.82 -7.14
CA VAL A 105 6.80 -8.57 -6.77
C VAL A 105 7.15 -7.16 -7.22
N VAL A 106 7.56 -6.32 -6.29
CA VAL A 106 7.91 -4.91 -6.53
C VAL A 106 9.19 -4.54 -5.81
N GLY A 107 9.74 -3.36 -6.12
CA GLY A 107 10.82 -2.77 -5.34
C GLY A 107 10.30 -2.10 -4.06
N ARG A 108 11.15 -1.98 -3.05
CA ARG A 108 10.85 -1.22 -1.82
C ARG A 108 10.55 0.26 -2.13
N GLY A 109 11.13 0.79 -3.22
CA GLY A 109 10.85 2.15 -3.70
C GLY A 109 9.39 2.35 -4.16
N ASP A 110 8.73 1.27 -4.58
CA ASP A 110 7.40 1.25 -5.21
C ASP A 110 6.25 1.30 -4.19
N VAL A 111 6.58 1.33 -2.90
CA VAL A 111 5.64 1.53 -1.79
C VAL A 111 5.90 2.85 -1.09
N TRP A 112 4.83 3.45 -0.54
CA TRP A 112 4.92 4.67 0.26
C TRP A 112 5.42 4.40 1.68
N GLY A 113 4.95 3.32 2.29
CA GLY A 113 5.24 2.99 3.69
C GLY A 113 4.19 2.08 4.30
N VAL A 114 4.29 1.88 5.62
CA VAL A 114 3.26 1.17 6.40
C VAL A 114 2.08 2.12 6.61
N PRO A 115 0.83 1.72 6.32
CA PRO A 115 -0.33 2.58 6.52
C PRO A 115 -0.48 2.95 8.02
N ALA A 116 -0.85 4.19 8.30
CA ALA A 116 -1.18 4.61 9.65
C ALA A 116 -2.41 3.85 10.18
N PRO A 117 -2.56 3.65 11.50
CA PRO A 117 -3.71 2.98 12.08
C PRO A 117 -5.04 3.60 11.64
N GLU A 118 -5.13 4.93 11.62
CA GLU A 118 -6.33 5.66 11.21
C GLU A 118 -6.65 5.43 9.72
N THR A 119 -5.62 5.32 8.88
CA THR A 119 -5.78 4.95 7.46
C THR A 119 -6.39 3.56 7.33
N MET A 120 -5.90 2.59 8.10
CA MET A 120 -6.44 1.23 8.08
C MET A 120 -7.90 1.18 8.57
N ASP A 121 -8.28 2.00 9.55
CA ASP A 121 -9.66 2.10 10.01
C ASP A 121 -10.59 2.68 8.92
N CYS A 122 -10.14 3.72 8.20
CA CYS A 122 -10.86 4.23 7.04
C CYS A 122 -11.00 3.19 5.93
N ILE A 123 -9.94 2.39 5.67
CA ILE A 123 -9.98 1.32 4.68
C ILE A 123 -11.01 0.25 5.06
N ARG A 124 -11.01 -0.21 6.32
CA ARG A 124 -12.00 -1.21 6.78
C ARG A 124 -13.43 -0.69 6.69
N GLN A 125 -13.65 0.59 6.99
CA GLN A 125 -14.96 1.22 6.88
C GLN A 125 -15.44 1.29 5.41
N ALA A 126 -14.55 1.62 4.48
CA ALA A 126 -14.86 1.74 3.05
C ALA A 126 -14.95 0.37 2.34
N TYR A 127 -14.16 -0.61 2.79
CA TYR A 127 -14.02 -1.94 2.19
C TYR A 127 -14.14 -3.03 3.27
N PRO A 128 -15.38 -3.41 3.65
CA PRO A 128 -15.64 -4.37 4.74
C PRO A 128 -14.99 -5.75 4.53
N GLU A 129 -14.66 -6.13 3.30
CA GLU A 129 -13.95 -7.37 3.00
C GLU A 129 -12.56 -7.47 3.68
N PHE A 130 -11.95 -6.34 4.03
CA PHE A 130 -10.67 -6.32 4.75
C PHE A 130 -10.79 -6.90 6.16
N ASP A 131 -11.93 -6.70 6.83
CA ASP A 131 -12.15 -7.28 8.17
C ASP A 131 -12.26 -8.81 8.10
N ALA A 132 -12.93 -9.33 7.06
CA ALA A 132 -13.05 -10.77 6.85
C ALA A 132 -11.70 -11.41 6.51
N ALA A 133 -10.92 -10.74 5.64
CA ALA A 133 -9.59 -11.19 5.22
C ALA A 133 -8.55 -11.16 6.34
N LEU A 134 -8.70 -10.26 7.30
CA LEU A 134 -7.77 -10.07 8.41
C LEU A 134 -8.06 -10.90 9.65
N GLN A 135 -9.21 -11.58 9.70
CA GLN A 135 -9.43 -12.55 10.75
C GLN A 135 -8.44 -13.70 10.58
N PRO A 136 -7.76 -14.16 11.65
CA PRO A 136 -6.95 -15.35 11.57
C PRO A 136 -7.84 -16.47 11.05
N ALA A 137 -7.43 -17.12 9.96
CA ALA A 137 -8.06 -18.34 9.53
C ALA A 137 -8.12 -19.26 10.76
N ALA A 138 -9.32 -19.67 11.17
CA ALA A 138 -9.47 -20.67 12.21
C ALA A 138 -8.53 -21.83 11.84
N GLU A 139 -7.54 -22.10 12.68
CA GLU A 139 -6.64 -23.23 12.48
C GLU A 139 -7.55 -24.45 12.25
N PRO A 140 -7.35 -25.24 11.18
CA PRO A 140 -8.06 -26.49 11.07
C PRO A 140 -7.64 -27.33 12.29
N GLU A 141 -8.57 -27.50 13.23
CA GLU A 141 -8.40 -28.37 14.39
C GLU A 141 -7.84 -29.70 13.90
N GLY A 142 -6.69 -30.07 14.48
CA GLY A 142 -5.83 -31.09 13.94
C GLY A 142 -6.55 -32.41 13.63
N GLU A 143 -6.45 -32.84 12.38
CA GLU A 143 -6.47 -34.26 12.07
C GLU A 143 -5.13 -34.87 12.52
N LEU A 144 -5.06 -35.13 13.83
CA LEU A 144 -4.20 -36.18 14.38
C LEU A 144 -4.67 -37.51 13.74
N CYS A 145 -4.08 -37.85 12.59
CA CYS A 145 -4.18 -39.20 12.06
C CYS A 145 -3.49 -40.15 13.04
N ARG A 146 -4.31 -41.03 13.63
CA ARG A 146 -3.91 -42.16 14.46
C ARG A 146 -3.21 -43.24 13.65
#